data_AF-A0A8S9P0G4-F1
#
_entry.id   AF-A0A8S9P0G4-F1
#
_cell.length_a   1.000
_cell.length_b   1.000
_cell.length_c   1.000
_cell.angle_alpha   90.00
_cell.angle_beta   90.00
_cell.angle_gamma   90.00
#
_symmetry.space_group_name_H-M   'P 1'
#
loop_
_entity.id
_entity.type
_entity.pdbx_description
1 polymer ?
#
loop_
_entity_poly.entity_id
_entity_poly.type
_entity_poly.pdbx_seq_one_letter_code
_entity_poly.pdbx_strand_id
1 'polypeptide(L)'
;MFDSSVVATDDERIADCCRGFGADVIMTSESCRNGTERCNEALEKLEKKYDVVVNIQGDEPLIEPEIIDGVVKALQVAPDAVFSTAVTSLKPEDGLDPNRVKCVVDNCGYAIYFSRGLIPYNKSGKVNPDFPYMLHLGIQSFDSKFLKVYSELQPTPLQIEEDLEQLKVLENGYKMKVIKVDHEAHGVDTPDDVEKIESLMRERNLL
;
A
#
# COMPACT_ATOMS: atom_id res chain seq x y z
N MET A 1 6.68 14.02 11.05
CA MET A 1 6.73 15.07 10.01
C MET A 1 7.65 14.56 8.92
N PHE A 2 7.13 14.45 7.70
CA PHE A 2 7.89 14.02 6.53
C PHE A 2 8.80 15.15 6.06
N ASP A 3 10.01 14.79 5.63
CA ASP A 3 11.00 15.76 5.13
C ASP A 3 10.68 16.25 3.70
N SER A 4 9.91 15.46 2.94
CA SER A 4 9.56 15.73 1.55
C SER A 4 8.34 14.91 1.13
N SER A 5 7.55 15.43 0.18
CA SER A 5 6.47 14.72 -0.52
C SER A 5 6.54 15.02 -2.01
N VAL A 6 6.45 14.00 -2.87
CA VAL A 6 6.52 14.17 -4.33
C VAL A 6 5.47 13.28 -5.01
N VAL A 7 4.96 13.72 -6.14
CA VAL A 7 4.16 12.89 -7.04
C VAL A 7 5.08 12.26 -8.07
N ALA A 8 5.08 10.93 -8.17
CA ALA A 8 5.85 10.19 -9.16
C ALA A 8 4.92 9.71 -10.29
N THR A 9 5.16 10.18 -11.52
CA THR A 9 4.31 9.87 -12.68
C THR A 9 5.14 9.75 -13.96
N ASP A 10 4.68 8.96 -14.92
CA ASP A 10 5.20 8.84 -16.29
C ASP A 10 4.37 9.66 -17.29
N ASP A 11 3.20 10.14 -16.90
CA ASP A 11 2.30 10.93 -17.75
C ASP A 11 2.44 12.44 -17.48
N GLU A 12 2.83 13.19 -18.51
CA GLU A 12 2.97 14.66 -18.43
C GLU A 12 1.63 15.37 -18.10
N ARG A 13 0.48 14.80 -18.45
CA ARG A 13 -0.83 15.40 -18.11
C ARG A 13 -1.07 15.38 -16.61
N ILE A 14 -0.68 14.28 -15.95
CA ILE A 14 -0.73 14.17 -14.49
C ILE A 14 0.30 15.14 -13.88
N ALA A 15 1.50 15.18 -14.43
CA ALA A 15 2.56 16.06 -13.96
C ALA A 15 2.17 17.54 -14.01
N ASP A 16 1.60 17.99 -15.11
CA ASP A 16 1.17 19.38 -15.30
C ASP A 16 0.01 19.74 -14.38
N CYS A 17 -0.94 18.81 -14.16
CA CYS A 17 -2.00 18.98 -13.17
C CYS A 17 -1.42 19.18 -11.77
N CYS A 18 -0.50 18.31 -11.35
CA CYS A 18 0.15 18.34 -10.03
C CYS A 18 0.98 19.61 -9.80
N ARG A 19 1.78 20.01 -10.80
CA ARG A 19 2.53 21.27 -10.77
C ARG A 19 1.58 22.47 -10.69
N GLY A 20 0.40 22.39 -11.34
CA GLY A 20 -0.62 23.42 -11.33
C GLY A 20 -1.14 23.78 -9.94
N PHE A 21 -1.19 22.83 -9.02
CA PHE A 21 -1.54 23.06 -7.60
C PHE A 21 -0.32 23.11 -6.66
N GLY A 22 0.90 23.19 -7.21
CA GLY A 22 2.13 23.42 -6.46
C GLY A 22 2.78 22.17 -5.86
N ALA A 23 2.40 20.96 -6.29
CA ALA A 23 3.08 19.75 -5.87
C ALA A 23 4.42 19.57 -6.60
N ASP A 24 5.41 19.05 -5.88
CA ASP A 24 6.65 18.58 -6.47
C ASP A 24 6.39 17.29 -7.26
N VAL A 25 6.90 17.24 -8.50
CA VAL A 25 6.67 16.10 -9.41
C VAL A 25 8.00 15.54 -9.90
N ILE A 26 8.13 14.22 -9.84
CA ILE A 26 9.22 13.47 -10.43
C ILE A 26 8.68 12.65 -11.60
N MET A 27 9.19 12.92 -12.80
CA MET A 27 8.91 12.07 -13.94
C MET A 27 9.63 10.73 -13.78
N THR A 28 8.91 9.63 -13.87
CA THR A 28 9.41 8.25 -13.84
C THR A 28 9.27 7.59 -15.20
N SER A 29 9.97 6.48 -15.42
CA SER A 29 9.92 5.71 -16.65
C SER A 29 8.64 4.88 -16.75
N GLU A 30 8.07 4.81 -17.95
CA GLU A 30 7.02 3.85 -18.30
C GLU A 30 7.48 2.38 -18.17
N SER A 31 8.79 2.15 -18.06
CA SER A 31 9.36 0.80 -17.85
C SER A 31 9.26 0.30 -16.41
N CYS A 32 8.90 1.16 -15.46
CA CYS A 32 8.62 0.75 -14.08
C CYS A 32 7.46 -0.25 -14.07
N ARG A 33 7.72 -1.48 -13.64
CA ARG A 33 6.75 -2.57 -13.74
C ARG A 33 5.60 -2.44 -12.76
N ASN A 34 5.80 -1.68 -11.69
CA ASN A 34 4.93 -1.65 -10.52
C ASN A 34 5.19 -0.40 -9.67
N GLY A 35 4.32 -0.15 -8.68
CA GLY A 35 4.40 1.06 -7.85
C GLY A 35 5.69 1.14 -7.04
N THR A 36 6.15 0.01 -6.51
CA THR A 36 7.39 -0.03 -5.72
C THR A 36 8.63 0.32 -6.55
N GLU A 37 8.72 -0.13 -7.80
CA GLU A 37 9.82 0.25 -8.71
C GLU A 37 9.79 1.74 -9.07
N ARG A 38 8.59 2.29 -9.26
CA ARG A 38 8.39 3.72 -9.48
C ARG A 38 8.86 4.55 -8.29
N CYS A 39 8.59 4.08 -7.06
CA CYS A 39 9.13 4.69 -5.86
C CYS A 39 10.67 4.64 -5.82
N ASN A 40 11.29 3.52 -6.22
CA ASN A 40 12.75 3.44 -6.27
C ASN A 40 13.34 4.43 -7.27
N GLU A 41 12.79 4.50 -8.48
CA GLU A 41 13.27 5.43 -9.51
C GLU A 41 13.09 6.89 -9.07
N ALA A 42 11.95 7.21 -8.43
CA ALA A 42 11.71 8.53 -7.88
C ALA A 42 12.73 8.87 -6.78
N LEU A 43 13.04 7.92 -5.89
CA LEU A 43 14.06 8.07 -4.85
C LEU A 43 15.46 8.31 -5.45
N GLU A 44 15.83 7.61 -6.53
CA GLU A 44 17.12 7.79 -7.20
C GLU A 44 17.29 9.17 -7.85
N LYS A 45 16.18 9.79 -8.26
CA LYS A 45 16.14 11.15 -8.82
C LYS A 45 16.16 12.24 -7.75
N LEU A 46 15.91 11.89 -6.48
CA LEU A 46 16.04 12.82 -5.36
C LEU A 46 17.51 12.92 -4.94
N GLU A 47 18.02 14.15 -4.82
CA GLU A 47 19.41 14.40 -4.38
C GLU A 47 19.63 14.11 -2.89
N LYS A 48 18.55 14.07 -2.11
CA LYS A 48 18.58 13.84 -0.67
C LYS A 48 18.47 12.34 -0.36
N LYS A 49 19.15 11.93 0.72
CA LYS A 49 19.02 10.59 1.28
C LYS A 49 17.92 10.57 2.32
N TYR A 50 17.09 9.54 2.26
CA TYR A 50 16.03 9.27 3.22
C TYR A 50 16.24 7.88 3.81
N ASP A 51 15.83 7.67 5.06
CA ASP A 51 15.91 6.36 5.70
C ASP A 51 14.67 5.52 5.39
N VAL A 52 13.50 6.16 5.31
CA VAL A 52 12.21 5.53 5.04
C VAL A 52 11.53 6.23 3.87
N VAL A 53 10.93 5.43 2.98
CA VAL A 53 10.08 5.90 1.88
C VAL A 53 8.68 5.37 2.11
N VAL A 54 7.65 6.21 1.95
CA VAL A 54 6.25 5.77 2.01
C VAL A 54 5.64 5.92 0.63
N ASN A 55 5.11 4.82 0.11
CA ASN A 55 4.28 4.80 -1.09
C ASN A 55 2.81 4.99 -0.68
N ILE A 56 2.21 6.06 -1.19
CA ILE A 56 0.79 6.39 -1.04
C ILE A 56 0.22 6.37 -2.45
N GLN A 57 -0.76 5.50 -2.68
CA GLN A 57 -1.39 5.37 -3.99
C GLN A 57 -2.24 6.62 -4.30
N GLY A 58 -2.26 7.03 -5.57
CA GLY A 58 -2.97 8.24 -6.00
C GLY A 58 -4.50 8.10 -6.03
N ASP A 59 -5.00 6.88 -5.88
CA ASP A 59 -6.41 6.48 -5.88
C ASP A 59 -6.99 6.29 -4.46
N GLU A 60 -6.22 6.62 -3.42
CA GLU A 60 -6.60 6.55 -1.99
C GLU A 60 -6.71 7.98 -1.37
N PRO A 61 -7.67 8.82 -1.81
CA PRO A 61 -7.73 10.24 -1.43
C PRO A 61 -8.12 10.47 0.04
N LEU A 62 -8.63 9.44 0.72
CA LEU A 62 -9.14 9.53 2.10
C LEU A 62 -8.22 8.87 3.12
N ILE A 63 -7.00 8.50 2.75
CA ILE A 63 -6.02 7.92 3.67
C ILE A 63 -5.72 8.89 4.83
N GLU A 64 -5.83 8.39 6.06
CA GLU A 64 -5.63 9.19 7.26
C GLU A 64 -4.12 9.38 7.54
N PRO A 65 -3.65 10.61 7.82
CA PRO A 65 -2.24 10.88 8.14
C PRO A 65 -1.68 9.98 9.26
N GLU A 66 -2.50 9.62 10.24
CA GLU A 66 -2.16 8.76 11.36
C GLU A 66 -1.76 7.34 10.91
N ILE A 67 -2.33 6.85 9.80
CA ILE A 67 -1.97 5.56 9.21
C ILE A 67 -0.58 5.66 8.57
N ILE A 68 -0.29 6.77 7.88
CA ILE A 68 1.02 7.05 7.27
C ILE A 68 2.11 7.10 8.34
N ASP A 69 1.88 7.85 9.42
CA ASP A 69 2.80 7.90 10.57
C ASP A 69 2.93 6.53 11.26
N GLY A 70 1.82 5.79 11.33
CA GLY A 70 1.74 4.46 11.92
C GLY A 70 2.66 3.45 11.23
N VAL A 71 2.62 3.38 9.89
CA VAL A 71 3.46 2.46 9.12
C VAL A 71 4.94 2.83 9.25
N VAL A 72 5.29 4.11 9.17
CA VAL A 72 6.68 4.56 9.37
C VAL A 72 7.20 4.14 10.74
N LYS A 73 6.42 4.38 11.80
CA LYS A 73 6.80 4.01 13.16
C LYS A 73 6.93 2.50 13.31
N ALA A 74 6.03 1.72 12.71
CA ALA A 74 6.05 0.27 12.77
C ALA A 74 7.33 -0.31 12.16
N LEU A 75 7.78 0.25 11.04
CA LEU A 75 9.05 -0.11 10.42
C LEU A 75 10.25 0.28 11.31
N GLN A 76 10.27 1.50 11.86
CA GLN A 76 11.37 1.99 12.70
C GLN A 76 11.59 1.16 13.98
N VAL A 77 10.52 0.60 14.56
CA VAL A 77 10.61 -0.23 15.77
C VAL A 77 10.80 -1.72 15.50
N ALA A 78 10.81 -2.14 14.22
CA ALA A 78 10.97 -3.52 13.79
C ALA A 78 12.25 -3.66 12.95
N PRO A 79 13.45 -3.73 13.58
CA PRO A 79 14.72 -3.71 12.86
C PRO A 79 14.98 -4.94 11.97
N ASP A 80 14.17 -5.98 12.10
CA ASP A 80 14.20 -7.17 11.25
C ASP A 80 13.19 -7.11 10.09
N ALA A 81 12.36 -6.07 10.03
CA ALA A 81 11.48 -5.78 8.91
C ALA A 81 12.14 -4.77 7.96
N VAL A 82 11.86 -4.92 6.67
CA VAL A 82 12.30 -4.00 5.61
C VAL A 82 11.14 -3.22 5.00
N PHE A 83 9.93 -3.59 5.41
CA PHE A 83 8.67 -3.12 4.88
C PHE A 83 7.66 -3.05 6.02
N SER A 84 6.75 -2.08 5.98
CA SER A 84 5.53 -2.15 6.77
C SER A 84 4.30 -1.65 6.01
N THR A 85 3.12 -2.10 6.44
CA THR A 85 1.80 -1.72 5.88
C THR A 85 0.73 -1.76 6.96
N ALA A 86 -0.49 -1.38 6.61
CA ALA A 86 -1.65 -1.36 7.46
C ALA A 86 -2.74 -2.34 6.99
N VAL A 87 -3.50 -2.85 7.95
CA VAL A 87 -4.72 -3.60 7.70
C VAL A 87 -5.87 -3.02 8.52
N THR A 88 -7.08 -3.11 7.97
CA THR A 88 -8.33 -2.80 8.67
C THR A 88 -9.23 -4.04 8.73
N SER A 89 -10.34 -3.95 9.46
CA SER A 89 -11.33 -5.03 9.49
C SER A 89 -12.04 -5.14 8.14
N LEU A 90 -12.09 -6.34 7.58
CA LEU A 90 -12.83 -6.64 6.36
C LEU A 90 -14.30 -6.88 6.68
N LYS A 91 -15.22 -6.24 5.94
CA LYS A 91 -16.65 -6.52 6.06
C LYS A 91 -16.94 -7.93 5.53
N PRO A 92 -17.78 -8.75 6.21
CA PRO A 92 -18.06 -10.12 5.77
C PRO A 92 -18.60 -10.23 4.33
N GLU A 93 -19.38 -9.23 3.87
CA GLU A 93 -19.89 -9.15 2.50
C GLU A 93 -18.79 -9.02 1.44
N ASP A 94 -17.68 -8.39 1.79
CA ASP A 94 -16.50 -8.19 0.92
C ASP A 94 -15.55 -9.40 0.93
N GLY A 95 -15.84 -10.43 1.73
CA GLY A 95 -14.93 -11.56 1.97
C GLY A 95 -14.48 -12.29 0.70
N LEU A 96 -15.36 -12.38 -0.30
CA LEU A 96 -15.13 -13.07 -1.57
C LEU A 96 -14.72 -12.14 -2.71
N ASP A 97 -14.64 -10.83 -2.46
CA ASP A 97 -14.21 -9.87 -3.48
C ASP A 97 -12.69 -9.99 -3.73
N PRO A 98 -12.25 -10.31 -4.97
CA PRO A 98 -10.83 -10.41 -5.30
C PRO A 98 -10.09 -9.06 -5.35
N ASN A 99 -10.80 -7.93 -5.39
CA ASN A 99 -10.20 -6.60 -5.31
C ASN A 99 -9.86 -6.23 -3.86
N ARG A 100 -10.53 -6.86 -2.89
CA ARG A 100 -10.28 -6.67 -1.46
C ARG A 100 -9.20 -7.64 -1.02
N VAL A 101 -7.94 -7.22 -1.03
CA VAL A 101 -6.80 -8.08 -0.68
C VAL A 101 -6.82 -8.41 0.82
N LYS A 102 -6.84 -9.70 1.15
CA LYS A 102 -6.78 -10.19 2.53
C LYS A 102 -5.33 -10.30 2.99
N CYS A 103 -5.09 -10.06 4.26
CA CYS A 103 -3.80 -10.30 4.91
C CYS A 103 -3.99 -11.22 6.12
N VAL A 104 -3.05 -12.13 6.35
CA VAL A 104 -2.93 -12.88 7.61
C VAL A 104 -1.61 -12.51 8.28
N VAL A 105 -1.65 -12.32 9.59
CA VAL A 105 -0.48 -11.90 10.39
C VAL A 105 -0.19 -12.88 11.51
N ASP A 106 1.06 -12.96 11.92
CA ASP A 106 1.47 -13.74 13.07
C ASP A 106 1.18 -13.00 14.40
N ASN A 107 1.43 -13.69 15.51
CA ASN A 107 1.24 -13.13 16.86
C ASN A 107 2.19 -11.97 17.19
N CYS A 108 3.26 -11.79 16.40
CA CYS A 108 4.22 -10.71 16.52
C CYS A 108 3.88 -9.54 15.59
N GLY A 109 2.79 -9.61 14.81
CA GLY A 109 2.39 -8.56 13.88
C GLY A 109 3.23 -8.50 12.60
N TYR A 110 3.79 -9.62 12.15
CA TYR A 110 4.38 -9.75 10.83
C TYR A 110 3.40 -10.41 9.86
N ALA A 111 3.41 -9.97 8.60
CA ALA A 111 2.62 -10.62 7.57
C ALA A 111 3.09 -12.06 7.36
N ILE A 112 2.13 -12.99 7.37
CA ILE A 112 2.34 -14.38 6.97
C ILE A 112 2.07 -14.52 5.46
N TYR A 113 0.96 -13.95 4.98
CA TYR A 113 0.56 -14.05 3.57
C TYR A 113 -0.48 -12.99 3.18
N PHE A 114 -0.53 -12.67 1.89
CA PHE A 114 -1.55 -11.83 1.26
C PHE A 114 -2.24 -12.61 0.15
N SER A 115 -3.55 -12.43 -0.02
CA SER A 115 -4.28 -13.12 -1.09
C SER A 115 -5.52 -12.35 -1.52
N ARG A 116 -5.84 -12.43 -2.81
CA ARG A 116 -7.16 -12.07 -3.34
C ARG A 116 -8.22 -13.08 -2.94
N GLY A 117 -7.83 -14.32 -2.60
CA GLY A 117 -8.71 -15.33 -2.01
C GLY A 117 -9.01 -15.08 -0.53
N LEU A 118 -10.14 -15.63 -0.04
CA LEU A 118 -10.51 -15.54 1.38
C LEU A 118 -9.51 -16.31 2.25
N ILE A 119 -8.76 -15.60 3.08
CA ILE A 119 -7.82 -16.18 4.04
C ILE A 119 -8.00 -15.57 5.44
N PRO A 120 -7.94 -16.39 6.52
CA PRO A 120 -7.85 -17.84 6.50
C PRO A 120 -9.17 -18.49 6.04
N TYR A 121 -9.07 -19.55 5.25
CA TYR A 121 -10.24 -20.34 4.87
C TYR A 121 -10.64 -21.29 6.01
N ASN A 122 -11.94 -21.52 6.18
CA ASN A 122 -12.46 -22.39 7.24
C ASN A 122 -13.14 -23.63 6.64
N LYS A 123 -13.29 -24.67 7.46
CA LYS A 123 -13.87 -25.96 7.03
C LYS A 123 -15.31 -25.86 6.53
N SER A 124 -16.04 -24.82 6.90
CA SER A 124 -17.43 -24.63 6.45
C SER A 124 -17.53 -24.19 4.99
N GLY A 125 -16.42 -23.69 4.40
CA GLY A 125 -16.41 -23.16 3.04
C GLY A 125 -17.21 -21.87 2.87
N LYS A 126 -17.45 -21.14 3.97
CA LYS A 126 -18.22 -19.89 4.00
C LYS A 126 -17.45 -18.82 4.75
N VAL A 127 -17.71 -17.55 4.45
CA VAL A 127 -17.21 -16.44 5.27
C VAL A 127 -17.78 -16.58 6.69
N ASN A 128 -16.91 -16.54 7.70
CA ASN A 128 -17.34 -16.50 9.10
C ASN A 128 -17.51 -15.04 9.54
N PRO A 129 -18.74 -14.54 9.80
CA PRO A 129 -18.96 -13.14 10.16
C PRO A 129 -18.33 -12.76 11.51
N ASP A 130 -18.08 -13.73 12.38
CA ASP A 130 -17.49 -13.50 13.70
C ASP A 130 -15.95 -13.53 13.68
N PHE A 131 -15.34 -13.90 12.55
CA PHE A 131 -13.89 -13.93 12.41
C PHE A 131 -13.38 -12.56 11.91
N PRO A 132 -12.37 -11.96 12.56
CA PRO A 132 -11.83 -10.66 12.16
C PRO A 132 -10.89 -10.80 10.96
N TYR A 133 -11.47 -11.02 9.77
CA TYR A 133 -10.73 -10.96 8.51
C TYR A 133 -10.09 -9.58 8.34
N MET A 134 -8.87 -9.53 7.82
CA MET A 134 -8.10 -8.30 7.69
C MET A 134 -7.98 -7.92 6.22
N LEU A 135 -8.43 -6.71 5.89
CA LEU A 135 -8.27 -6.06 4.60
C LEU A 135 -6.94 -5.29 4.59
N HIS A 136 -6.08 -5.55 3.61
CA HIS A 136 -4.86 -4.79 3.38
C HIS A 136 -5.19 -3.40 2.81
N LEU A 137 -4.62 -2.36 3.41
CA LEU A 137 -4.66 -0.99 2.91
C LEU A 137 -3.39 -0.78 2.08
N GLY A 138 -3.51 -0.38 0.82
CA GLY A 138 -2.41 -0.31 -0.16
C GLY A 138 -1.25 0.64 0.17
N ILE A 139 -1.19 1.18 1.40
CA ILE A 139 -0.11 2.01 1.92
C ILE A 139 1.08 1.15 2.34
N GLN A 140 2.28 1.59 1.96
CA GLN A 140 3.50 0.81 2.15
C GLN A 140 4.64 1.73 2.58
N SER A 141 5.35 1.38 3.64
CA SER A 141 6.61 2.02 4.03
C SER A 141 7.78 1.08 3.80
N PHE A 142 8.88 1.56 3.25
CA PHE A 142 10.06 0.79 2.93
C PHE A 142 11.29 1.37 3.63
N ASP A 143 12.20 0.51 4.05
CA ASP A 143 13.58 0.92 4.28
C ASP A 143 14.18 1.31 2.92
N SER A 144 14.77 2.50 2.84
CA SER A 144 15.24 3.03 1.55
C SER A 144 16.34 2.18 0.90
N LYS A 145 17.15 1.47 1.70
CA LYS A 145 18.17 0.55 1.17
C LYS A 145 17.51 -0.70 0.63
N PHE A 146 16.46 -1.20 1.29
CA PHE A 146 15.69 -2.32 0.78
C PHE A 146 14.95 -1.99 -0.52
N LEU A 147 14.45 -0.75 -0.68
CA LEU A 147 13.76 -0.35 -1.91
C LEU A 147 14.65 -0.56 -3.17
N LYS A 148 15.95 -0.27 -3.05
CA LYS A 148 16.94 -0.58 -4.09
C LYS A 148 17.08 -2.08 -4.33
N VAL A 149 17.17 -2.87 -3.26
CA VAL A 149 17.23 -4.34 -3.35
C VAL A 149 15.99 -4.90 -4.03
N TYR A 150 14.80 -4.38 -3.73
CA TYR A 150 13.53 -4.82 -4.33
C TYR A 150 13.53 -4.71 -5.85
N SER A 151 14.10 -3.63 -6.41
CA SER A 151 14.20 -3.44 -7.86
C SER A 151 15.12 -4.45 -8.53
N GLU A 152 16.08 -5.02 -7.80
CA GLU A 152 16.98 -6.08 -8.30
C GLU A 152 16.35 -7.49 -8.20
N LEU A 153 15.34 -7.67 -7.34
CA LEU A 153 14.63 -8.95 -7.18
C LEU A 153 13.84 -9.30 -8.45
N GLN A 154 13.96 -10.55 -8.87
CA GLN A 154 13.17 -11.10 -9.95
C GLN A 154 11.71 -11.29 -9.52
N PRO A 155 10.75 -11.17 -10.44
CA PRO A 155 9.37 -11.53 -10.16
C PRO A 155 9.25 -12.97 -9.65
N THR A 156 8.38 -13.18 -8.67
CA THR A 156 8.22 -14.48 -8.00
C THR A 156 6.87 -15.13 -8.34
N PRO A 157 6.74 -16.47 -8.22
CA PRO A 157 5.51 -17.17 -8.61
C PRO A 157 4.23 -16.66 -7.94
N LEU A 158 4.23 -16.41 -6.61
CA LEU A 158 3.02 -15.94 -5.94
C LEU A 158 2.72 -14.48 -6.28
N GLN A 159 3.75 -13.64 -6.42
CA GLN A 159 3.58 -12.26 -6.92
C GLN A 159 2.87 -12.25 -8.28
N ILE A 160 3.29 -13.10 -9.22
CA ILE A 160 2.71 -13.14 -10.57
C ILE A 160 1.29 -13.71 -10.54
N GLU A 161 1.04 -14.79 -9.79
CA GLU A 161 -0.26 -15.46 -9.75
C GLU A 161 -1.33 -14.59 -9.07
N GLU A 162 -1.00 -13.97 -7.94
CA GLU A 162 -1.94 -13.13 -7.19
C GLU A 162 -1.94 -11.68 -7.69
N ASP A 163 -0.98 -11.29 -8.52
CA ASP A 163 -0.76 -9.90 -8.93
C ASP A 163 -0.65 -8.96 -7.72
N LEU A 164 0.27 -9.30 -6.79
CA LEU A 164 0.51 -8.60 -5.53
C LEU A 164 2.00 -8.39 -5.28
N GLU A 165 2.47 -7.14 -5.42
CA GLU A 165 3.87 -6.72 -5.27
C GLU A 165 4.53 -7.18 -3.96
N GLN A 166 3.79 -7.10 -2.85
CA GLN A 166 4.27 -7.45 -1.52
C GLN A 166 4.61 -8.94 -1.37
N LEU A 167 4.08 -9.82 -2.22
CA LEU A 167 4.43 -11.24 -2.19
C LEU A 167 5.88 -11.48 -2.64
N LYS A 168 6.43 -10.63 -3.53
CA LYS A 168 7.85 -10.68 -3.89
C LYS A 168 8.76 -10.48 -2.68
N VAL A 169 8.34 -9.63 -1.72
CA VAL A 169 9.06 -9.40 -0.46
C VAL A 169 9.04 -10.67 0.39
N LEU A 170 7.86 -11.26 0.59
CA LEU A 170 7.69 -12.46 1.42
C LEU A 170 8.38 -13.70 0.83
N GLU A 171 8.26 -13.93 -0.48
CA GLU A 171 8.85 -15.09 -1.15
C GLU A 171 10.39 -15.08 -1.12
N ASN A 172 11.00 -13.88 -1.07
CA ASN A 172 12.45 -13.74 -0.89
C ASN A 172 12.88 -13.79 0.59
N GLY A 173 11.98 -14.10 1.52
CA GLY A 173 12.28 -14.32 2.94
C GLY A 173 12.41 -13.05 3.78
N TYR A 174 12.06 -11.89 3.22
CA TYR A 174 12.04 -10.64 3.96
C TYR A 174 10.79 -10.53 4.82
N LYS A 175 10.92 -9.81 5.95
CA LYS A 175 9.81 -9.62 6.88
C LYS A 175 9.13 -8.27 6.66
N MET A 176 7.83 -8.30 6.93
CA MET A 176 6.93 -7.18 6.76
C MET A 176 6.15 -6.96 8.04
N LYS A 177 6.26 -5.76 8.61
CA LYS A 177 5.48 -5.39 9.80
C LYS A 177 4.09 -4.93 9.38
N VAL A 178 3.05 -5.35 10.11
CA VAL A 178 1.67 -4.99 9.82
C VAL A 178 1.06 -4.32 11.05
N ILE A 179 0.50 -3.12 10.86
CA ILE A 179 -0.31 -2.46 11.87
C ILE A 179 -1.79 -2.68 11.62
N LYS A 180 -2.57 -2.77 12.69
CA LYS A 180 -4.03 -2.80 12.61
C LYS A 180 -4.55 -1.40 12.89
N VAL A 181 -5.43 -0.92 12.03
CA VAL A 181 -6.05 0.40 12.13
C VAL A 181 -7.57 0.27 12.06
N ASP A 182 -8.27 1.25 12.61
CA ASP A 182 -9.71 1.39 12.45
C ASP A 182 -9.94 2.44 11.36
N HIS A 183 -10.01 1.98 10.12
CA HIS A 183 -10.10 2.82 8.94
C HIS A 183 -11.11 2.24 7.96
N GLU A 184 -11.99 3.09 7.44
CA GLU A 184 -12.85 2.70 6.33
C GLU A 184 -12.12 2.88 5.01
N ALA A 185 -11.77 1.75 4.37
CA ALA A 185 -11.06 1.73 3.09
C ALA A 185 -11.98 2.16 1.94
N HIS A 186 -11.74 3.38 1.45
CA HIS A 186 -12.51 4.05 0.40
C HIS A 186 -11.57 4.44 -0.77
N GLY A 187 -11.19 3.44 -1.58
CA GLY A 187 -10.41 3.65 -2.80
C GLY A 187 -11.29 3.96 -4.02
N VAL A 188 -10.70 4.53 -5.08
CA VAL A 188 -11.36 4.80 -6.36
C VAL A 188 -10.91 3.79 -7.41
N ASP A 189 -11.61 2.65 -7.50
CA ASP A 189 -11.30 1.61 -8.49
C ASP A 189 -12.25 1.65 -9.70
N THR A 190 -13.48 2.15 -9.50
CA THR A 190 -14.52 2.22 -10.53
C THR A 190 -15.09 3.64 -10.67
N PRO A 191 -15.67 4.00 -11.83
CA PRO A 191 -16.34 5.29 -12.00
C PRO A 191 -17.43 5.55 -10.94
N ASP A 192 -18.11 4.50 -10.48
CA ASP A 192 -19.18 4.58 -9.47
C ASP A 192 -18.64 4.92 -8.07
N ASP A 193 -17.33 4.79 -7.83
CA ASP A 193 -16.72 5.15 -6.55
C ASP A 193 -16.47 6.65 -6.44
N VAL A 194 -16.31 7.36 -7.56
CA VAL A 194 -16.04 8.81 -7.58
C VAL A 194 -17.13 9.59 -6.85
N GLU A 195 -18.40 9.34 -7.15
CA GLU A 195 -19.51 10.07 -6.51
C GLU A 195 -19.58 9.84 -4.99
N LYS A 196 -19.28 8.61 -4.55
CA LYS A 196 -19.24 8.26 -3.12
C LYS A 196 -18.10 8.98 -2.42
N ILE A 197 -16.91 8.96 -3.03
CA ILE A 197 -15.71 9.61 -2.51
C ILE A 197 -15.88 11.13 -2.47
N GLU A 198 -16.39 11.76 -3.52
CA GLU A 198 -16.68 13.19 -3.52
C GLU A 198 -17.66 13.58 -2.40
N SER A 199 -18.69 12.77 -2.18
CA SER A 199 -19.66 13.00 -1.11
C SER A 199 -19.00 12.95 0.27
N LEU A 200 -18.18 11.92 0.52
CA LEU A 200 -17.40 11.79 1.75
C LEU A 200 -16.40 12.94 1.93
N MET A 201 -15.73 13.37 0.87
CA MET A 201 -14.80 14.49 0.90
C MET A 201 -15.51 15.80 1.27
N ARG A 202 -16.71 16.06 0.73
CA ARG A 202 -17.53 17.23 1.10
C ARG A 202 -17.94 17.18 2.58
N GLU A 203 -18.37 16.01 3.07
CA GLU A 203 -18.70 15.83 4.50
C GLU A 203 -17.51 16.09 5.42
N ARG A 204 -16.30 15.75 4.95
CA ARG A 204 -15.03 15.96 5.67
C ARG A 204 -14.39 17.34 5.43
N ASN A 205 -15.02 18.23 4.65
CA ASN A 205 -14.49 19.54 4.24
C ASN A 205 -13.11 19.46 3.52
N LEU A 206 -12.93 18.43 2.69
CA LEU A 206 -11.75 18.25 1.83
C LEU A 206 -11.96 18.77 0.40
N LEU A 207 -13.19 19.18 0.07
CA LEU A 207 -13.61 19.81 -1.19
C LEU A 207 -14.40 21.09 -0.92
#